data_AF-A0A392P7E6-F1
#
_entry.id   AF-A0A392P7E6-F1
#
_cell.length_a   1.000
_cell.length_b   1.000
_cell.length_c   1.000
_cell.angle_alpha   90.00
_cell.angle_beta   90.00
_cell.angle_gamma   90.00
#
_symmetry.space_group_name_H-M   'P 1'
#
loop_
_entity.id
_entity.type
_entity.pdbx_description
1 polymer ?
#
loop_
_entity_poly.entity_id
_entity_poly.type
_entity_poly.pdbx_seq_one_letter_code
_entity_poly.pdbx_strand_id
1 'polypeptide(L)'
;SKGFFYSRYPAPTIKDGELVDAGTETDANLYHELYYHFLGTDQSQDILCWRDPHNPKYMFGTSVTDDGKYVLLSIEEGCDPVNKIYYFDLTKLPNGLE
;
A
#
# COMPACT_ATOMS: atom_id res chain seq x y z
N SER A 1 10.90 9.64 12.37
CA SER A 1 9.80 9.41 11.41
C SER A 1 8.48 9.49 12.16
N LYS A 2 7.44 10.10 11.59
CA LYS A 2 6.08 10.16 12.18
C LYS A 2 5.22 8.92 11.85
N GLY A 3 5.69 8.09 10.92
CA GLY A 3 4.94 6.97 10.37
C GLY A 3 5.73 6.14 9.37
N PHE A 4 5.05 5.26 8.65
CA PHE A 4 5.63 4.45 7.57
C PHE A 4 4.60 4.15 6.47
N PHE A 5 5.10 3.98 5.26
CA PHE A 5 4.33 3.44 4.15
C PHE A 5 4.31 1.92 4.23
N TYR A 6 3.17 1.32 3.90
CA TYR A 6 3.05 -0.12 3.78
C TYR A 6 1.97 -0.46 2.76
N SER A 7 2.09 -1.65 2.16
CA SER A 7 1.08 -2.16 1.24
C SER A 7 0.32 -3.30 1.89
N ARG A 8 -0.97 -3.44 1.53
CA ARG A 8 -1.81 -4.55 1.98
C ARG A 8 -2.77 -4.97 0.87
N TYR A 9 -3.24 -6.20 0.95
CA TYR A 9 -4.38 -6.65 0.17
C TYR A 9 -5.69 -6.38 0.94
N PRO A 10 -6.84 -6.31 0.25
CA PRO A 10 -8.13 -6.27 0.90
C PRO A 10 -8.28 -7.45 1.86
N ALA A 11 -8.99 -7.21 2.97
CA ALA A 11 -9.25 -8.25 3.94
C ALA A 11 -9.99 -9.45 3.28
N PRO A 12 -9.75 -10.68 3.74
CA PRO A 12 -10.44 -11.86 3.22
C PRO A 12 -11.96 -11.73 3.32
N THR A 13 -12.68 -12.41 2.43
CA THR A 13 -14.14 -12.35 2.40
C THR A 13 -14.74 -12.96 3.66
N ILE A 14 -15.53 -12.18 4.39
CA ILE A 14 -16.35 -12.67 5.50
C ILE A 14 -17.68 -13.17 4.92
N LYS A 15 -18.04 -14.43 5.17
CA LYS A 15 -19.39 -14.96 4.89
C LYS A 15 -20.05 -15.31 6.22
N ASP A 16 -21.33 -14.93 6.37
CA ASP A 16 -22.13 -15.20 7.57
C ASP A 16 -21.51 -14.75 8.90
N GLY A 17 -20.64 -13.73 8.88
CA GLY A 17 -19.96 -13.20 10.06
C GLY A 17 -18.68 -13.93 10.47
N GLU A 18 -18.27 -14.94 9.70
CA GLU A 18 -17.00 -15.66 9.92
C GLU A 18 -16.00 -15.38 8.80
N LEU A 19 -14.73 -15.25 9.17
CA LEU A 19 -13.62 -15.27 8.24
C LEU A 19 -13.57 -16.67 7.61
N VAL A 20 -14.01 -16.77 6.36
CA VAL A 20 -13.99 -18.03 5.63
C VAL A 20 -12.55 -18.33 5.26
N ASP A 21 -12.13 -19.56 5.47
CA ASP A 21 -10.83 -20.10 5.05
C ASP A 21 -9.60 -19.39 5.66
N ALA A 22 -9.73 -18.74 6.82
CA ALA A 22 -8.63 -18.08 7.53
C ALA A 22 -7.41 -19.01 7.72
N GLY A 23 -6.30 -18.71 7.05
CA GLY A 23 -5.06 -19.50 7.07
C GLY A 23 -5.01 -20.66 6.07
N THR A 24 -6.04 -20.83 5.25
CA THR A 24 -6.17 -21.84 4.18
C THR A 24 -6.61 -21.24 2.85
N GLU A 25 -6.55 -19.92 2.73
CA GLU A 25 -6.95 -19.20 1.53
C GLU A 25 -6.07 -19.61 0.34
N THR A 26 -6.71 -19.99 -0.77
CA THR A 26 -6.02 -20.34 -2.02
C THR A 26 -6.33 -19.39 -3.17
N ASP A 27 -7.21 -18.41 -2.91
CA ASP A 27 -7.53 -17.37 -3.88
C ASP A 27 -6.35 -16.45 -4.11
N ALA A 28 -6.27 -15.90 -5.33
CA ALA A 28 -5.25 -14.94 -5.67
C ALA A 28 -5.45 -13.63 -4.89
N ASN A 29 -4.38 -13.13 -4.29
CA ASN A 29 -4.33 -11.79 -3.72
C ASN A 29 -4.39 -10.74 -4.84
N LEU A 30 -5.52 -10.04 -4.93
CA LEU A 30 -5.79 -9.02 -5.94
C LEU A 30 -6.07 -7.67 -5.28
N TYR A 31 -5.94 -6.61 -6.06
CA TYR A 31 -6.19 -5.22 -5.65
C TYR A 31 -5.27 -4.79 -4.51
N HIS A 32 -3.96 -4.99 -4.68
CA HIS A 32 -2.97 -4.47 -3.73
C HIS A 32 -3.19 -2.96 -3.52
N GLU A 33 -3.05 -2.47 -2.31
CA GLU A 33 -3.27 -1.06 -1.95
C GLU A 33 -2.10 -0.55 -1.13
N LEU A 34 -1.74 0.72 -1.33
CA LEU A 34 -0.68 1.40 -0.58
C LEU A 34 -1.29 2.34 0.46
N TYR A 35 -0.82 2.22 1.70
CA TYR A 35 -1.24 3.04 2.83
C TYR A 35 -0.06 3.75 3.49
N TYR A 36 -0.38 4.78 4.26
CA TYR A 36 0.52 5.40 5.22
C TYR A 36 -0.07 5.29 6.64
N HIS A 37 0.72 4.77 7.56
CA HIS A 37 0.37 4.62 8.97
C HIS A 37 1.12 5.65 9.82
N PHE A 38 0.41 6.34 10.72
CA PHE A 38 1.02 7.21 11.73
C PHE A 38 1.30 6.46 13.03
N LEU A 39 2.49 6.66 13.60
CA LEU A 39 2.85 5.98 14.85
C LEU A 39 1.94 6.45 15.99
N GLY A 40 1.29 5.50 16.66
CA GLY A 40 0.41 5.76 17.80
C GLY A 40 -1.07 5.94 17.42
N THR A 41 -1.43 5.82 16.14
CA THR A 41 -2.85 5.77 15.71
C THR A 41 -3.30 4.33 15.52
N ASP A 42 -4.62 4.12 15.53
CA ASP A 42 -5.20 2.84 15.15
C ASP A 42 -5.10 2.61 13.63
N GLN A 43 -4.99 1.36 13.18
CA GLN A 43 -4.89 1.00 11.75
C GLN A 43 -6.11 1.47 10.93
N SER A 44 -7.28 1.63 11.56
CA SER A 44 -8.46 2.19 10.91
C SER A 44 -8.30 3.66 10.49
N GLN A 45 -7.28 4.36 10.99
CA GLN A 45 -6.96 5.74 10.62
C GLN A 45 -5.91 5.84 9.50
N ASP A 46 -5.45 4.71 8.98
CA ASP A 46 -4.42 4.70 7.94
C ASP A 46 -4.93 5.37 6.65
N ILE A 47 -4.06 6.17 6.04
CA ILE A 47 -4.39 6.92 4.83
C ILE A 47 -4.15 6.03 3.62
N LEU A 48 -5.18 5.82 2.80
CA LEU A 48 -5.04 5.21 1.48
C LEU A 48 -4.29 6.18 0.55
N CYS A 49 -3.06 5.84 0.21
CA CYS A 49 -2.18 6.64 -0.64
C CYS A 49 -2.36 6.31 -2.13
N TRP A 50 -2.53 5.03 -2.47
CA TRP A 50 -2.68 4.59 -3.86
C TRP A 50 -3.48 3.30 -3.96
N ARG A 51 -4.34 3.23 -4.98
CA ARG A 51 -5.01 2.01 -5.45
C ARG A 51 -5.25 2.09 -6.95
N ASP A 52 -5.30 0.94 -7.61
CA ASP A 52 -5.64 0.85 -9.03
C ASP A 52 -6.70 -0.25 -9.27
N PRO A 53 -7.99 0.10 -9.28
CA PRO A 53 -9.05 -0.88 -9.50
C PRO A 53 -9.09 -1.42 -10.94
N HIS A 54 -8.43 -0.76 -11.90
CA HIS A 54 -8.40 -1.20 -13.29
C HIS A 54 -7.30 -2.24 -13.55
N ASN A 55 -6.29 -2.32 -12.67
CA ASN A 55 -5.17 -3.24 -12.78
C ASN A 55 -5.05 -4.10 -11.51
N PRO A 56 -5.93 -5.10 -11.32
CA PRO A 56 -6.06 -5.85 -10.07
C PRO A 56 -4.83 -6.67 -9.68
N LYS A 57 -3.93 -6.96 -10.63
CA LYS A 57 -2.71 -7.75 -10.39
C LYS A 57 -1.49 -6.88 -10.05
N TYR A 58 -1.63 -5.56 -10.09
CA TYR A 58 -0.52 -4.68 -9.79
C TYR A 58 -0.11 -4.81 -8.32
N MET A 59 1.20 -4.87 -8.10
CA MET A 59 1.82 -4.89 -6.79
C MET A 59 2.58 -3.58 -6.60
N PHE A 60 2.33 -2.92 -5.46
CA PHE A 60 2.96 -1.65 -5.10
C PHE A 60 4.07 -1.86 -4.08
N GLY A 61 5.26 -1.36 -4.41
CA GLY A 61 6.37 -1.16 -3.49
C GLY A 61 6.62 0.31 -3.25
N THR A 62 7.03 0.67 -2.04
CA THR A 62 7.42 2.05 -1.73
C THR A 62 8.71 2.14 -0.96
N SER A 63 9.48 3.18 -1.26
CA SER A 63 10.64 3.58 -0.48
C SER A 63 10.68 5.09 -0.34
N VAL A 64 11.27 5.57 0.76
CA VAL A 64 11.57 6.99 0.94
C VAL A 64 13.08 7.16 0.71
N THR A 65 13.47 8.22 0.00
CA THR A 65 14.89 8.51 -0.23
C THR A 65 15.61 8.77 1.09
N ASP A 66 16.92 8.50 1.13
CA ASP A 66 17.73 8.68 2.36
C ASP A 66 17.72 10.13 2.88
N ASP A 67 17.53 11.10 1.99
CA ASP A 67 17.39 12.51 2.34
C ASP A 67 15.97 12.90 2.81
N GLY A 68 15.03 11.95 2.81
CA GLY A 68 13.66 12.10 3.29
C GLY A 68 12.75 12.96 2.41
N LYS A 69 13.21 13.39 1.22
CA LYS A 69 12.47 14.37 0.40
C LYS A 69 11.49 13.73 -0.57
N TYR A 70 11.75 12.51 -1.02
CA TYR A 70 10.93 11.86 -2.01
C TYR A 70 10.42 10.51 -1.51
N VAL A 71 9.17 10.22 -1.85
CA VAL A 71 8.66 8.85 -1.84
C VAL A 71 8.66 8.33 -3.28
N LEU A 72 9.20 7.13 -3.46
CA LEU A 72 9.22 6.39 -4.71
C LEU A 72 8.14 5.30 -4.63
N LEU A 73 7.33 5.19 -5.67
CA LEU A 73 6.35 4.11 -5.86
C LEU A 73 6.81 3.26 -7.04
N SER A 74 7.11 1.99 -6.80
CA SER A 74 7.28 0.97 -7.82
C SER A 74 5.99 0.20 -8.04
N ILE A 75 5.64 -0.04 -9.29
CA ILE A 75 4.49 -0.86 -9.67
C ILE A 75 4.97 -1.99 -10.55
N GLU A 76 4.72 -3.21 -10.11
CA GLU A 76 5.10 -4.46 -10.76
C GLU A 76 3.84 -5.29 -11.08
N GLU A 77 3.91 -6.13 -12.11
CA GLU A 77 2.89 -7.12 -12.43
C GLU A 77 3.58 -8.48 -12.64
N GLY A 78 3.53 -9.35 -11.64
CA GLY A 78 4.23 -10.64 -11.69
C GLY A 78 5.75 -10.53 -11.47
N CYS A 79 6.52 -11.37 -12.16
CA CYS A 79 7.98 -11.49 -11.99
C CYS A 79 8.78 -10.99 -13.20
N ASP A 80 8.12 -10.38 -14.18
CA ASP A 80 8.81 -9.81 -15.33
C ASP A 80 9.71 -8.65 -14.87
N PRO A 81 10.91 -8.47 -15.44
CA PRO A 81 11.84 -7.42 -15.06
C PRO A 81 11.43 -6.06 -15.65
N VAL A 82 10.16 -5.70 -15.52
CA VAL A 82 9.57 -4.45 -15.99
C VAL A 82 8.69 -3.87 -14.89
N ASN A 83 8.75 -2.56 -14.72
CA ASN A 83 7.99 -1.89 -13.68
C ASN A 83 7.72 -0.43 -14.06
N LYS A 84 6.68 0.16 -13.49
CA LYS A 84 6.46 1.61 -13.52
C LYS A 84 7.14 2.20 -12.28
N ILE A 85 7.69 3.41 -12.42
CA ILE A 85 8.21 4.20 -11.30
C ILE A 85 7.50 5.54 -11.28
N TYR A 86 6.93 5.87 -10.12
CA TYR A 86 6.42 7.19 -9.81
C TYR A 86 7.20 7.75 -8.63
N TYR A 87 7.20 9.07 -8.50
CA TYR A 87 7.76 9.74 -7.34
C TYR A 87 6.87 10.90 -6.90
N PHE A 88 6.91 11.20 -5.61
CA PHE A 88 6.28 12.38 -5.06
C PHE A 88 7.25 13.10 -4.12
N ASP A 89 7.25 14.43 -4.20
CA ASP A 89 8.06 15.31 -3.37
C ASP A 89 7.31 15.61 -2.07
N LEU A 90 7.77 14.98 -0.98
CA LEU A 90 7.18 15.09 0.36
C LEU A 90 7.29 16.52 0.92
N THR A 91 8.23 17.34 0.43
CA THR A 91 8.37 18.73 0.87
C THR A 91 7.23 19.63 0.39
N LYS A 92 6.44 19.17 -0.58
CA LYS A 92 5.25 19.88 -1.08
C LYS A 92 4.02 19.70 -0.20
N LEU A 93 4.07 18.83 0.81
CA LEU A 93 2.98 18.69 1.77
C LEU A 93 3.00 19.91 2.71
N PRO A 94 1.96 20.77 2.71
CA PRO A 94 1.99 22.06 3.41
C PRO A 94 2.21 21.94 4.92
N ASN A 95 1.78 20.82 5.53
CA ASN A 95 1.98 20.51 6.95
C ASN A 95 2.91 19.29 7.14
N GLY A 96 3.60 18.85 6.08
CA GLY A 96 4.27 17.55 6.07
C GLY A 96 3.27 16.38 6.18
N LEU A 97 3.78 15.23 6.65
CA LEU A 97 2.95 14.10 7.07
C LEU A 97 2.52 14.38 8.52
N GLU A 98 1.31 14.90 8.71
CA GLU A 98 0.66 15.20 10.00
C GLU A 98 -0.68 14.52 10.14
#